data_AF-A0A7R7TDG7-F1
#
_entry.id   AF-A0A7R7TDG7-F1
#
_cell.length_a   1.000
_cell.length_b   1.000
_cell.length_c   1.000
_cell.angle_alpha   90.00
_cell.angle_beta   90.00
_cell.angle_gamma   90.00
#
_symmetry.space_group_name_H-M   'P 1'
#
loop_
_entity.id
_entity.type
_entity.pdbx_description
1 polymer ?
#
loop_
_entity_poly.entity_id
_entity_poly.type
_entity_poly.pdbx_seq_one_letter_code
_entity_poly.pdbx_strand_id
1 'polypeptide(L)'
;MQAVFGTYAYGFPAIFLSGFVFPIEGMPPFFQALSYLVPARYLIEVLRGVMLKGVGWEVLWPDLLALALFAVLVLFLASVRFRRQVAV
;
A
#
# COMPACT_ATOMS: atom_id res chain seq x y z
N MET A 1 -21.37 -9.11 -8.38
CA MET A 1 -20.17 -9.38 -9.20
C MET A 1 -19.42 -8.12 -9.65
N GLN A 2 -20.09 -7.00 -9.95
CA GLN A 2 -19.41 -5.78 -10.45
C GLN A 2 -18.33 -5.22 -9.49
N ALA A 3 -18.56 -5.23 -8.17
CA ALA A 3 -17.56 -4.79 -7.18
C ALA A 3 -16.31 -5.69 -7.11
N VAL A 4 -16.50 -6.99 -7.29
CA VAL A 4 -15.42 -7.99 -7.23
C VAL A 4 -14.45 -7.83 -8.39
N PHE A 5 -14.96 -7.52 -9.59
CA PHE A 5 -14.12 -7.23 -10.76
C PHE A 5 -13.23 -5.99 -10.54
N GLY A 6 -13.77 -4.93 -9.92
CA GLY A 6 -13.00 -3.73 -9.59
C GLY A 6 -11.85 -4.00 -8.62
N THR A 7 -12.08 -4.85 -7.60
CA THR A 7 -11.02 -5.27 -6.66
C THR A 7 -9.89 -6.02 -7.37
N TYR A 8 -10.20 -6.90 -8.32
CA TYR A 8 -9.18 -7.62 -9.08
C TYR A 8 -8.41 -6.71 -10.04
N ALA A 9 -9.11 -5.79 -10.73
CA ALA A 9 -8.48 -4.81 -11.61
C ALA A 9 -7.49 -3.90 -10.88
N TYR A 10 -7.75 -3.58 -9.61
CA TYR A 10 -6.82 -2.85 -8.75
C TYR A 10 -5.73 -3.75 -8.15
N GLY A 11 -6.10 -4.90 -7.59
CA GLY A 11 -5.20 -5.78 -6.84
C GLY A 11 -4.11 -6.40 -7.71
N PHE A 12 -4.43 -6.72 -8.96
CA PHE A 12 -3.47 -7.33 -9.89
C PHE A 12 -2.26 -6.43 -10.17
N PRO A 13 -2.39 -5.18 -10.68
CA PRO A 13 -1.23 -4.30 -10.84
C PRO A 13 -0.59 -3.92 -9.51
N ALA A 14 -1.38 -3.79 -8.43
CA ALA A 14 -0.86 -3.45 -7.11
C ALA A 14 0.13 -4.51 -6.59
N ILE A 15 -0.09 -5.81 -6.84
CA ILE A 15 0.83 -6.85 -6.38
C ILE A 15 2.19 -6.77 -7.09
N PHE A 16 2.22 -6.41 -8.37
CA PHE A 16 3.48 -6.22 -9.11
C PHE A 16 4.23 -4.98 -8.64
N LEU A 17 3.52 -3.89 -8.36
CA LEU A 17 4.12 -2.64 -7.89
C LEU A 17 4.49 -2.66 -6.40
N SER A 18 3.96 -3.59 -5.61
CA SER A 18 4.21 -3.68 -4.16
C SER A 18 5.64 -4.07 -3.78
N GLY A 19 6.49 -4.47 -4.71
CA GLY A 19 7.81 -5.01 -4.39
C GLY A 19 7.83 -6.47 -3.93
N PHE A 20 6.65 -7.13 -3.89
CA PHE A 20 6.50 -8.52 -3.48
C PHE A 20 7.04 -9.51 -4.53
N VAL A 21 6.54 -9.42 -5.77
CA VAL A 21 6.93 -10.33 -6.86
C VAL A 21 8.30 -9.96 -7.42
N PHE A 22 8.53 -8.67 -7.65
CA PHE A 22 9.77 -8.12 -8.17
C PHE A 22 10.31 -7.04 -7.23
N PRO A 23 11.62 -6.97 -6.98
CA PRO A 23 12.19 -5.89 -6.17
C PRO A 23 11.98 -4.53 -6.86
N ILE A 24 11.64 -3.52 -6.07
CA ILE A 24 11.32 -2.17 -6.56
C ILE A 24 12.55 -1.50 -7.19
N GLU A 25 13.73 -1.77 -6.63
CA GLU A 25 15.03 -1.29 -7.13
C GLU A 25 15.30 -1.70 -8.59
N GLY A 26 14.72 -2.81 -9.05
CA GLY A 26 14.86 -3.30 -10.43
C GLY A 26 13.84 -2.71 -11.42
N MET A 27 12.90 -1.87 -10.96
CA MET A 27 11.86 -1.31 -11.83
C MET A 27 12.33 -0.04 -12.54
N PRO A 28 11.83 0.29 -13.75
CA PRO A 28 12.03 1.59 -14.38
C PRO A 28 11.54 2.75 -13.49
N PRO A 29 12.12 3.97 -13.60
CA PRO A 29 11.81 5.10 -12.71
C PRO A 29 10.33 5.45 -12.61
N PHE A 30 9.60 5.32 -13.73
CA PHE A 30 8.17 5.55 -13.78
C PHE A 30 7.38 4.61 -12.84
N PHE A 31 7.69 3.32 -12.84
CA PHE A 31 7.01 2.34 -12.00
C PHE A 31 7.44 2.45 -10.53
N GLN A 32 8.69 2.84 -10.27
CA GLN A 32 9.14 3.15 -8.92
C GLN A 32 8.33 4.31 -8.33
N ALA A 33 8.09 5.37 -9.10
CA ALA A 33 7.24 6.48 -8.65
C ALA A 33 5.80 6.03 -8.37
N LEU A 34 5.23 5.19 -9.24
CA LEU A 34 3.86 4.71 -9.09
C LEU A 34 3.68 3.82 -7.84
N SER A 35 4.69 3.04 -7.48
CA SER A 35 4.62 2.15 -6.32
C SER A 35 4.47 2.87 -4.97
N TYR A 36 4.80 4.15 -4.86
CA TYR A 36 4.53 4.94 -3.64
C TYR A 36 3.04 5.10 -3.34
N LEU A 37 2.17 4.94 -4.34
CA LEU A 37 0.72 4.95 -4.19
C LEU A 37 0.15 3.63 -3.65
N VAL A 38 0.97 2.58 -3.59
CA VAL A 38 0.53 1.25 -3.19
C VAL A 38 0.91 1.02 -1.72
N PRO A 39 -0.06 0.94 -0.79
CA PRO A 39 0.24 0.77 0.63
C PRO A 39 0.97 -0.56 0.92
N ALA A 40 0.73 -1.59 0.11
CA ALA A 40 1.42 -2.88 0.24
C ALA A 40 2.95 -2.77 0.10
N ARG A 41 3.48 -1.75 -0.61
CA ARG A 41 4.92 -1.50 -0.71
C ARG A 41 5.59 -1.42 0.66
N TYR A 42 5.08 -0.52 1.50
CA TYR A 42 5.63 -0.24 2.82
C TYR A 42 5.56 -1.47 3.74
N LEU A 43 4.50 -2.29 3.60
CA LEU A 43 4.38 -3.55 4.34
C LEU A 43 5.47 -4.55 3.94
N ILE A 44 5.71 -4.74 2.64
CA ILE A 44 6.74 -5.65 2.16
C ILE A 44 8.14 -5.17 2.55
N GLU A 45 8.38 -3.87 2.54
CA GLU A 45 9.65 -3.26 2.94
C GLU A 45 9.93 -3.49 4.43
N VAL A 46 8.94 -3.28 5.31
CA VAL A 46 9.02 -3.59 6.74
C VAL A 46 9.27 -5.07 6.98
N LEU A 47 8.48 -5.96 6.36
CA LEU A 47 8.65 -7.40 6.50
C LEU A 47 10.05 -7.85 6.08
N ARG A 48 10.55 -7.32 4.95
CA ARG A 48 11.90 -7.61 4.47
C ARG A 48 12.96 -7.08 5.43
N GLY A 49 12.77 -5.88 5.96
CA GLY A 49 13.66 -5.28 6.96
C GLY A 49 13.77 -6.15 8.21
N VAL A 50 12.64 -6.57 8.76
CA VAL A 50 12.59 -7.39 9.98
C VAL A 50 13.10 -8.80 9.73
N MET A 51 12.62 -9.48 8.68
CA MET A 51 12.89 -10.90 8.47
C MET A 51 14.26 -11.18 7.85
N LEU A 52 14.77 -10.30 6.97
CA LEU A 52 16.03 -10.54 6.25
C LEU A 52 17.19 -9.73 6.77
N LYS A 53 16.95 -8.48 7.18
CA LYS A 53 18.02 -7.54 7.57
C LYS A 53 18.14 -7.38 9.09
N GLY A 54 17.15 -7.82 9.86
CA GLY A 54 17.10 -7.64 11.31
C GLY A 54 17.18 -6.17 11.74
N VAL A 55 16.71 -5.24 10.90
CA VAL A 55 16.84 -3.79 11.18
C VAL A 55 15.91 -3.37 12.32
N GLY A 56 16.39 -2.43 13.14
CA GLY A 56 15.65 -1.88 14.26
C GLY A 56 14.64 -0.81 13.86
N TRP A 57 14.00 -0.23 14.88
CA TRP A 57 12.97 0.80 14.74
C TRP A 57 13.39 2.02 13.90
N GLU A 58 14.67 2.40 13.96
CA GLU A 58 15.24 3.58 13.28
C GLU A 58 15.06 3.56 11.75
N VAL A 59 14.96 2.38 11.15
CA VAL A 59 14.78 2.21 9.70
C VAL A 59 13.31 1.96 9.35
N LEU A 60 12.55 1.33 10.24
CA LEU A 60 11.19 0.84 9.96
C LEU A 60 10.11 1.90 10.20
N TRP A 61 10.37 2.89 11.06
CA TRP A 61 9.36 3.89 11.44
C TRP A 61 8.77 4.69 10.27
N PRO A 62 9.49 5.06 9.18
CA PRO A 62 8.90 5.83 8.09
C PRO A 62 7.85 5.02 7.33
N ASP A 63 8.12 3.73 7.09
CA ASP A 63 7.19 2.83 6.40
C ASP A 63 5.95 2.55 7.25
N LEU A 64 6.14 2.37 8.56
CA LEU A 64 5.04 2.21 9.51
C LEU A 64 4.18 3.48 9.60
N LEU A 65 4.81 4.66 9.58
CA LEU A 65 4.11 5.94 9.55
C LEU A 65 3.32 6.12 8.24
N ALA A 66 3.90 5.74 7.10
CA ALA A 66 3.21 5.77 5.82
C ALA A 66 1.98 4.83 5.83
N LEU A 67 2.12 3.61 6.35
CA LEU A 67 1.00 2.68 6.52
C LEU A 67 -0.09 3.25 7.43
N ALA A 68 0.28 3.87 8.56
CA ALA A 68 -0.66 4.52 9.46
C ALA A 68 -1.41 5.66 8.76
N LEU A 69 -0.71 6.48 7.97
CA LEU A 69 -1.30 7.55 7.18
C LEU A 69 -2.29 7.01 6.15
N PHE A 70 -1.93 5.95 5.42
CA PHE A 70 -2.85 5.28 4.49
C PHE A 70 -4.08 4.74 5.20
N ALA A 71 -3.93 4.10 6.36
CA ALA A 71 -5.04 3.59 7.15
C ALA A 71 -6.01 4.72 7.55
N VAL A 72 -5.48 5.83 8.09
CA VAL A 72 -6.28 6.99 8.46
C VAL A 72 -7.00 7.59 7.25
N LEU A 73 -6.31 7.75 6.11
CA LEU A 73 -6.91 8.28 4.89
C LEU A 73 -8.05 7.42 4.37
N VAL A 74 -7.85 6.10 4.31
CA VAL A 74 -8.87 5.16 3.84
C VAL A 74 -10.07 5.13 4.79
N LEU A 75 -9.85 5.10 6.11
CA LEU A 75 -10.91 5.14 7.11
C LEU A 75 -11.68 6.46 7.06
N PHE A 76 -10.99 7.58 6.86
CA PHE A 76 -11.61 8.89 6.69
C PHE A 76 -12.49 8.94 5.45
N LEU A 77 -11.96 8.52 4.29
CA LEU A 77 -12.71 8.45 3.04
C LEU A 77 -13.93 7.53 3.15
N ALA A 78 -13.77 6.35 3.77
CA ALA A 78 -14.86 5.43 4.03
C ALA A 78 -15.95 6.07 4.91
N SER A 79 -15.55 6.76 5.99
CA SER A 79 -16.48 7.45 6.90
C SER A 79 -17.27 8.56 6.19
N VAL A 80 -16.61 9.38 5.36
CA VAL A 80 -17.26 10.42 4.57
C VAL A 80 -18.22 9.81 3.54
N ARG A 81 -17.80 8.75 2.85
CA ARG A 81 -18.61 8.06 1.84
C ARG A 81 -19.85 7.39 2.45
N PHE A 82 -19.71 6.82 3.64
CA PHE A 82 -20.79 6.17 4.38
C PHE A 82 -21.82 7.18 4.89
N ARG A 83 -21.39 8.32 5.45
CA ARG A 83 -22.30 9.41 5.84
C ARG A 83 -23.13 9.92 4.66
N ARG A 84 -22.55 9.97 3.46
CA ARG A 84 -23.26 10.36 2.23
C ARG A 84 -24.27 9.32 1.73
N GLN A 85 -24.14 8.05 2.09
CA GLN A 85 -25.12 7.02 1.74
C GLN A 85 -26.31 7.01 2.69
N VAL A 86 -26.12 7.42 3.94
CA VAL A 86 -27.20 7.46 4.95
C VAL A 86 -28.04 8.74 4.85
N ALA A 87 -27.49 9.81 4.26
CA ALA A 87 -28.18 11.10 4.07
C ALA A 87 -28.93 11.23 2.72
N VAL A 88 -29.01 10.16 1.94
CA VAL A 88 -29.78 10.05 0.68
C VAL A 88 -30.85 9.00 0.87
#